data_AF-R4M721-F1
#
_entry.id   AF-R4M721-F1
#
_cell.length_a   1.000
_cell.length_b   1.000
_cell.length_c   1.000
_cell.angle_alpha   90.00
_cell.angle_beta   90.00
_cell.angle_gamma   90.00
#
_symmetry.space_group_name_H-M   'P 1'
#
loop_
_entity.id
_entity.type
_entity.pdbx_description
1 polymer ?
#
loop_
_entity_poly.entity_id
_entity_poly.type
_entity_poly.pdbx_seq_one_letter_code
_entity_poly.pdbx_strand_id
1 'polypeptide(L)'
;MLGGKGGDGGNGDHGGPATNPGSGSRGGAGGSGGNGGAGGNATGSGGKGGAGGNGGDGSFGATSGPASIGVTGAPGGNGGKGGAGGSNPNGSGGDGGKGGNGGAGGNGGSIGANSGIVGGSGGAGGAGGAGGNGSLSSGEGGKGGDGGHGGDGVGGNSSVTQGGSGGGGGAGGAGGSGFFGGKGGFGGDGGQGGPNGGGTVGTVAGGGGNGGVGGRGGDGVFAGAGGQGGLGGQGGNGGGSTGGNGGLGGAGGGGGNAPDGGFGGNGGKGGQGGIGGGTQSATGLGGDGGDGGDGGNGGNSGAKAGGAGGKGQAGQPNSGTEPGFGGDGGLGGAGATP
;
A
#
# COMPACT_ATOMS: atom_id res chain seq x y z
N MET A 1 24.93 -15.90 13.42
CA MET A 1 23.61 -16.55 13.61
C MET A 1 22.57 -15.73 12.84
N LEU A 2 21.62 -16.38 12.15
CA LEU A 2 20.59 -15.71 11.34
C LEU A 2 19.35 -15.39 12.19
N GLY A 3 18.68 -14.28 11.88
CA GLY A 3 17.46 -13.87 12.56
C GLY A 3 16.27 -14.72 12.12
N GLY A 4 15.43 -15.13 13.06
CA GLY A 4 14.23 -15.90 12.74
C GLY A 4 13.23 -15.08 11.91
N LYS A 5 12.50 -15.72 11.01
CA LYS A 5 11.37 -15.07 10.33
C LYS A 5 10.23 -14.84 11.35
N GLY A 6 9.61 -13.67 11.30
CA GLY A 6 8.40 -13.38 12.06
C GLY A 6 7.20 -14.21 11.59
N GLY A 7 6.33 -14.62 12.52
CA GLY A 7 5.14 -15.41 12.17
C GLY A 7 4.18 -14.64 11.26
N ASP A 8 3.51 -15.34 10.34
CA ASP A 8 2.52 -14.72 9.47
C ASP A 8 1.20 -14.47 10.26
N GLY A 9 0.51 -13.39 9.95
CA GLY A 9 -0.78 -13.05 10.55
C GLY A 9 -1.89 -13.98 10.07
N GLY A 10 -2.84 -14.31 10.95
CA GLY A 10 -4.00 -15.12 10.58
C GLY A 10 -4.97 -14.36 9.66
N ASN A 11 -5.73 -15.08 8.85
CA ASN A 11 -6.79 -14.45 8.04
C ASN A 11 -7.98 -14.05 8.93
N GLY A 12 -8.67 -12.99 8.53
CA GLY A 12 -9.93 -12.59 9.15
C GLY A 12 -11.05 -13.54 8.77
N ASP A 13 -11.98 -13.75 9.69
CA ASP A 13 -13.15 -14.59 9.47
C ASP A 13 -14.09 -13.99 8.42
N HIS A 14 -14.73 -14.83 7.62
CA HIS A 14 -15.82 -14.35 6.76
C HIS A 14 -17.01 -13.88 7.61
N GLY A 15 -17.75 -12.90 7.10
CA GLY A 15 -18.94 -12.37 7.74
C GLY A 15 -19.95 -13.47 8.11
N GLY A 16 -20.45 -13.43 9.34
CA GLY A 16 -21.49 -14.36 9.79
C GLY A 16 -22.81 -14.19 9.02
N PRO A 17 -23.72 -15.18 9.06
CA PRO A 17 -25.02 -15.10 8.40
C PRO A 17 -25.87 -13.95 8.98
N ALA A 18 -26.74 -13.37 8.14
CA ALA A 18 -27.64 -12.31 8.57
C ALA A 18 -28.59 -12.78 9.70
N THR A 19 -28.64 -12.04 10.81
CA THR A 19 -29.25 -12.49 12.07
C THR A 19 -30.73 -12.16 12.24
N ASN A 20 -31.47 -11.78 11.18
CA ASN A 20 -32.90 -11.54 11.31
C ASN A 20 -33.71 -11.93 10.05
N PRO A 21 -34.55 -12.99 10.10
CA PRO A 21 -35.39 -13.43 8.97
C PRO A 21 -36.59 -12.53 8.65
N GLY A 22 -36.95 -11.57 9.52
CA GLY A 22 -38.25 -10.87 9.45
C GLY A 22 -38.27 -9.44 8.90
N SER A 23 -37.12 -8.82 8.65
CA SER A 23 -37.01 -7.43 8.16
C SER A 23 -35.58 -7.23 7.67
N GLY A 24 -35.39 -6.77 6.42
CA GLY A 24 -34.11 -6.70 5.70
C GLY A 24 -32.86 -6.59 6.59
N SER A 25 -32.15 -7.70 6.74
CA SER A 25 -30.97 -7.79 7.61
C SER A 25 -29.69 -7.59 6.81
N ARG A 26 -28.79 -6.74 7.32
CA ARG A 26 -27.41 -6.60 6.82
C ARG A 26 -26.65 -7.90 7.11
N GLY A 27 -25.85 -8.36 6.15
CA GLY A 27 -24.89 -9.45 6.38
C GLY A 27 -23.83 -9.07 7.42
N GLY A 28 -23.09 -10.05 7.93
CA GLY A 28 -21.94 -9.81 8.79
C GLY A 28 -20.77 -9.19 8.01
N ALA A 29 -20.09 -8.21 8.61
CA ALA A 29 -18.84 -7.70 8.05
C ALA A 29 -17.74 -8.77 8.13
N GLY A 30 -16.83 -8.75 7.17
CA GLY A 30 -15.63 -9.57 7.23
C GLY A 30 -14.70 -9.15 8.38
N GLY A 31 -14.08 -10.13 9.03
CA GLY A 31 -13.08 -9.92 10.08
C GLY A 31 -11.78 -9.34 9.53
N SER A 32 -11.04 -8.60 10.35
CA SER A 32 -9.72 -8.10 9.95
C SER A 32 -8.67 -9.22 9.94
N GLY A 33 -7.74 -9.15 8.99
CA GLY A 33 -6.53 -9.97 9.01
C GLY A 33 -5.62 -9.62 10.20
N GLY A 34 -4.97 -10.63 10.75
CA GLY A 34 -3.97 -10.49 11.80
C GLY A 34 -2.67 -9.87 11.29
N ASN A 35 -1.91 -9.22 12.15
CA ASN A 35 -0.62 -8.65 11.77
C ASN A 35 0.47 -9.72 11.71
N GLY A 36 1.42 -9.56 10.80
CA GLY A 36 2.66 -10.33 10.79
C GLY A 36 3.57 -9.96 11.96
N GLY A 37 4.24 -10.96 12.53
CA GLY A 37 5.23 -10.79 13.58
C GLY A 37 6.53 -10.18 13.07
N ALA A 38 7.27 -9.53 13.96
CA ALA A 38 8.58 -8.98 13.62
C ALA A 38 9.62 -10.10 13.35
N GLY A 39 10.53 -9.85 12.43
CA GLY A 39 11.71 -10.68 12.23
C GLY A 39 12.67 -10.54 13.41
N GLY A 40 13.33 -11.64 13.76
CA GLY A 40 14.31 -11.68 14.84
C GLY A 40 15.57 -10.88 14.50
N ASN A 41 16.10 -10.16 15.48
CA ASN A 41 17.42 -9.56 15.36
C ASN A 41 18.49 -10.66 15.35
N ALA A 42 19.61 -10.41 14.68
CA ALA A 42 20.68 -11.40 14.59
C ALA A 42 22.05 -10.74 14.50
N THR A 43 23.10 -11.55 14.60
CA THR A 43 24.49 -11.15 14.43
C THR A 43 25.02 -11.40 13.01
N GLY A 44 24.23 -12.03 12.12
CA GLY A 44 24.61 -12.40 10.75
C GLY A 44 23.78 -11.73 9.67
N SER A 45 22.47 -11.99 9.62
CA SER A 45 21.48 -11.20 8.87
C SER A 45 20.20 -11.06 9.70
N GLY A 46 19.56 -9.90 9.64
CA GLY A 46 18.27 -9.68 10.28
C GLY A 46 17.20 -10.62 9.71
N GLY A 47 16.31 -11.11 10.56
CA GLY A 47 15.21 -11.97 10.15
C GLY A 47 14.16 -11.20 9.36
N LYS A 48 13.45 -11.84 8.45
CA LYS A 48 12.35 -11.18 7.72
C LYS A 48 11.13 -11.01 8.62
N GLY A 49 10.41 -9.90 8.44
CA GLY A 49 9.08 -9.74 9.02
C GLY A 49 8.09 -10.77 8.44
N GLY A 50 7.12 -11.18 9.25
CA GLY A 50 6.00 -12.02 8.82
C GLY A 50 5.02 -11.23 7.95
N ALA A 51 4.31 -11.89 7.06
CA ALA A 51 3.25 -11.26 6.28
C ALA A 51 2.04 -10.94 7.17
N GLY A 52 1.31 -9.87 6.86
CA GLY A 52 -0.04 -9.64 7.40
C GLY A 52 -1.02 -10.64 6.80
N GLY A 53 -2.00 -11.08 7.58
CA GLY A 53 -3.09 -11.93 7.12
C GLY A 53 -4.13 -11.14 6.33
N ASN A 54 -4.89 -11.81 5.47
CA ASN A 54 -5.92 -11.15 4.68
C ASN A 54 -7.16 -10.83 5.52
N GLY A 55 -7.89 -9.77 5.18
CA GLY A 55 -9.24 -9.54 5.70
C GLY A 55 -10.21 -10.60 5.18
N GLY A 56 -11.19 -10.97 6.01
CA GLY A 56 -12.27 -11.86 5.59
C GLY A 56 -13.30 -11.13 4.74
N ASP A 57 -14.06 -11.86 3.94
CA ASP A 57 -15.09 -11.26 3.09
C ASP A 57 -16.35 -10.90 3.88
N GLY A 58 -17.05 -9.84 3.48
CA GLY A 58 -18.39 -9.53 3.96
C GLY A 58 -19.41 -10.57 3.44
N SER A 59 -20.43 -10.87 4.24
CA SER A 59 -21.46 -11.84 3.84
C SER A 59 -22.73 -11.20 3.29
N PHE A 60 -23.59 -12.04 2.72
CA PHE A 60 -24.87 -11.64 2.15
C PHE A 60 -25.89 -11.22 3.23
N GLY A 61 -26.65 -10.15 2.97
CA GLY A 61 -27.87 -9.86 3.71
C GLY A 61 -29.00 -10.84 3.33
N ALA A 62 -29.83 -11.28 4.28
CA ALA A 62 -30.93 -12.21 3.99
C ALA A 62 -32.09 -11.50 3.29
N THR A 63 -32.60 -12.12 2.22
CA THR A 63 -33.62 -11.57 1.29
C THR A 63 -35.02 -12.17 1.45
N SER A 64 -35.29 -12.97 2.48
CA SER A 64 -36.57 -13.65 2.59
C SER A 64 -37.62 -12.77 3.28
N GLY A 65 -38.27 -11.88 2.52
CA GLY A 65 -39.47 -11.16 2.95
C GLY A 65 -40.00 -10.16 1.92
N PRO A 66 -41.34 -10.06 1.71
CA PRO A 66 -41.96 -9.16 0.72
C PRO A 66 -41.77 -7.65 1.01
N ALA A 67 -41.10 -7.30 2.11
CA ALA A 67 -40.84 -5.93 2.56
C ALA A 67 -39.34 -5.61 2.71
N SER A 68 -38.44 -6.27 1.97
CA SER A 68 -37.02 -5.91 1.97
C SER A 68 -36.80 -4.60 1.19
N ILE A 69 -36.74 -3.48 1.93
CA ILE A 69 -36.37 -2.15 1.44
C ILE A 69 -35.02 -1.80 2.08
N GLY A 70 -34.01 -1.43 1.29
CA GLY A 70 -32.76 -0.86 1.81
C GLY A 70 -31.68 -1.84 2.32
N VAL A 71 -31.51 -3.01 1.71
CA VAL A 71 -30.44 -3.95 2.11
C VAL A 71 -29.09 -3.48 1.56
N THR A 72 -28.17 -3.06 2.45
CA THR A 72 -26.77 -2.81 2.07
C THR A 72 -25.94 -4.07 2.30
N GLY A 73 -25.15 -4.48 1.30
CA GLY A 73 -24.19 -5.57 1.45
C GLY A 73 -23.15 -5.27 2.54
N ALA A 74 -22.68 -6.30 3.24
CA ALA A 74 -21.74 -6.09 4.33
C ALA A 74 -20.34 -5.72 3.79
N PRO A 75 -19.55 -4.88 4.48
CA PRO A 75 -18.18 -4.60 4.04
C PRO A 75 -17.26 -5.80 4.26
N GLY A 76 -16.24 -5.91 3.41
CA GLY A 76 -15.09 -6.78 3.64
C GLY A 76 -14.21 -6.29 4.77
N GLY A 77 -13.48 -7.21 5.39
CA GLY A 77 -12.52 -6.91 6.45
C GLY A 77 -11.23 -6.33 5.91
N ASN A 78 -10.52 -5.55 6.72
CA ASN A 78 -9.22 -5.01 6.31
C ASN A 78 -8.13 -6.08 6.38
N GLY A 79 -7.12 -5.97 5.51
CA GLY A 79 -5.89 -6.74 5.60
C GLY A 79 -5.05 -6.35 6.81
N GLY A 80 -4.36 -7.32 7.38
CA GLY A 80 -3.41 -7.13 8.47
C GLY A 80 -2.11 -6.49 8.01
N LYS A 81 -1.39 -5.84 8.93
CA LYS A 81 -0.09 -5.23 8.60
C LYS A 81 1.00 -6.29 8.48
N GLY A 82 1.97 -6.07 7.60
CA GLY A 82 3.22 -6.82 7.57
C GLY A 82 4.09 -6.53 8.80
N GLY A 83 4.82 -7.52 9.28
CA GLY A 83 5.76 -7.40 10.38
C GLY A 83 7.04 -6.68 9.97
N ALA A 84 7.70 -5.99 10.89
CA ALA A 84 8.99 -5.35 10.62
C ALA A 84 10.10 -6.40 10.42
N GLY A 85 11.08 -6.09 9.57
CA GLY A 85 12.32 -6.85 9.48
C GLY A 85 13.19 -6.66 10.72
N GLY A 86 13.91 -7.71 11.10
CA GLY A 86 14.87 -7.69 12.19
C GLY A 86 16.09 -6.84 11.84
N SER A 87 16.62 -6.12 12.82
CA SER A 87 17.86 -5.37 12.65
C SER A 87 19.07 -6.23 12.96
N ASN A 88 20.22 -5.85 12.42
CA ASN A 88 21.45 -6.58 12.63
C ASN A 88 22.64 -5.64 12.82
N PRO A 89 23.22 -5.57 14.01
CA PRO A 89 24.36 -4.68 14.27
C PRO A 89 25.64 -5.09 13.54
N ASN A 90 25.74 -6.33 13.01
CA ASN A 90 26.96 -6.92 12.43
C ASN A 90 26.82 -7.42 10.97
N GLY A 91 25.65 -7.25 10.34
CA GLY A 91 25.42 -7.50 8.91
C GLY A 91 24.18 -6.76 8.40
N SER A 92 23.51 -7.28 7.36
CA SER A 92 22.35 -6.60 6.78
C SER A 92 21.09 -6.69 7.64
N GLY A 93 20.24 -5.68 7.55
CA GLY A 93 18.88 -5.72 8.09
C GLY A 93 18.00 -6.70 7.32
N GLY A 94 16.99 -7.24 7.99
CA GLY A 94 16.00 -8.12 7.38
C GLY A 94 14.91 -7.31 6.66
N ASP A 95 14.28 -7.90 5.66
CA ASP A 95 13.17 -7.24 4.95
C ASP A 95 11.90 -7.18 5.82
N GLY A 96 11.11 -6.14 5.63
CA GLY A 96 9.75 -6.09 6.15
C GLY A 96 8.83 -7.10 5.47
N GLY A 97 7.84 -7.59 6.21
CA GLY A 97 6.79 -8.46 5.69
C GLY A 97 5.76 -7.67 4.87
N LYS A 98 5.09 -8.34 3.94
CA LYS A 98 4.02 -7.72 3.13
C LYS A 98 2.77 -7.48 3.97
N GLY A 99 2.02 -6.43 3.67
CA GLY A 99 0.65 -6.27 4.17
C GLY A 99 -0.29 -7.33 3.60
N GLY A 100 -1.30 -7.72 4.36
CA GLY A 100 -2.37 -8.59 3.89
C GLY A 100 -3.38 -7.84 3.03
N ASN A 101 -4.10 -8.53 2.16
CA ASN A 101 -5.11 -7.91 1.31
C ASN A 101 -6.40 -7.63 2.10
N GLY A 102 -7.17 -6.63 1.69
CA GLY A 102 -8.54 -6.45 2.16
C GLY A 102 -9.46 -7.55 1.62
N GLY A 103 -10.46 -7.95 2.40
CA GLY A 103 -11.51 -8.88 1.99
C GLY A 103 -12.52 -8.21 1.07
N ALA A 104 -13.22 -9.01 0.26
CA ALA A 104 -14.28 -8.50 -0.61
C ALA A 104 -15.51 -8.05 0.19
N GLY A 105 -16.29 -7.12 -0.38
CA GLY A 105 -17.62 -6.82 0.12
C GLY A 105 -18.57 -8.03 -0.02
N GLY A 106 -19.69 -7.98 0.69
CA GLY A 106 -20.81 -8.92 0.54
C GLY A 106 -21.88 -8.37 -0.41
N ASN A 107 -22.64 -9.25 -1.07
CA ASN A 107 -23.77 -8.81 -1.91
C ASN A 107 -24.89 -8.19 -1.05
N GLY A 108 -25.41 -7.05 -1.51
CA GLY A 108 -26.74 -6.57 -1.12
C GLY A 108 -27.79 -7.39 -1.87
N GLY A 109 -28.85 -7.80 -1.19
CA GLY A 109 -29.88 -8.65 -1.79
C GLY A 109 -31.27 -8.02 -1.78
N SER A 110 -31.99 -8.15 -2.90
CA SER A 110 -33.46 -8.26 -2.91
C SER A 110 -33.90 -9.26 -3.96
N ILE A 111 -35.01 -9.95 -3.68
CA ILE A 111 -35.83 -10.61 -4.70
C ILE A 111 -37.01 -9.68 -4.91
N GLY A 112 -36.87 -8.69 -5.79
CA GLY A 112 -37.93 -7.72 -6.10
C GLY A 112 -37.41 -6.38 -6.59
N ALA A 113 -38.19 -5.72 -7.46
CA ALA A 113 -37.90 -4.45 -8.13
C ALA A 113 -37.93 -3.22 -7.19
N ASN A 114 -37.35 -3.32 -6.00
CA ASN A 114 -37.29 -2.22 -5.04
C ASN A 114 -36.03 -1.39 -5.22
N SER A 115 -36.23 -0.08 -5.31
CA SER A 115 -35.21 0.97 -5.30
C SER A 115 -34.47 1.04 -3.95
N GLY A 116 -33.14 1.22 -3.97
CA GLY A 116 -32.34 1.58 -2.79
C GLY A 116 -31.39 0.52 -2.22
N ILE A 117 -30.95 -0.46 -3.02
CA ILE A 117 -30.00 -1.50 -2.57
C ILE A 117 -28.57 -1.11 -2.99
N VAL A 118 -27.61 -1.30 -2.08
CA VAL A 118 -26.19 -0.94 -2.29
C VAL A 118 -25.33 -2.18 -2.06
N GLY A 119 -24.39 -2.45 -2.98
CA GLY A 119 -23.42 -3.53 -2.83
C GLY A 119 -22.45 -3.28 -1.67
N GLY A 120 -21.95 -4.33 -1.02
CA GLY A 120 -20.94 -4.21 0.02
C GLY A 120 -19.62 -3.70 -0.53
N SER A 121 -18.92 -2.86 0.25
CA SER A 121 -17.61 -2.36 -0.10
C SER A 121 -16.50 -3.36 0.23
N GLY A 122 -15.42 -3.36 -0.55
CA GLY A 122 -14.21 -4.09 -0.21
C GLY A 122 -13.49 -3.47 1.00
N GLY A 123 -12.76 -4.30 1.74
CA GLY A 123 -11.89 -3.87 2.83
C GLY A 123 -10.58 -3.26 2.33
N ALA A 124 -9.92 -2.44 3.13
CA ALA A 124 -8.62 -1.87 2.76
C ALA A 124 -7.49 -2.91 2.86
N GLY A 125 -6.47 -2.76 2.02
CA GLY A 125 -5.22 -3.50 2.15
C GLY A 125 -4.42 -3.08 3.39
N GLY A 126 -3.69 -4.02 3.98
CA GLY A 126 -2.81 -3.79 5.11
C GLY A 126 -1.50 -3.11 4.69
N ALA A 127 -0.90 -2.33 5.59
CA ALA A 127 0.40 -1.72 5.33
C ALA A 127 1.52 -2.78 5.32
N GLY A 128 2.55 -2.57 4.49
CA GLY A 128 3.79 -3.33 4.54
C GLY A 128 4.62 -3.01 5.78
N GLY A 129 5.42 -3.97 6.24
CA GLY A 129 6.31 -3.82 7.37
C GLY A 129 7.57 -3.04 7.02
N ALA A 130 8.16 -2.33 7.97
CA ALA A 130 9.44 -1.64 7.74
C ALA A 130 10.59 -2.65 7.56
N GLY A 131 11.58 -2.31 6.73
CA GLY A 131 12.85 -3.01 6.69
C GLY A 131 13.64 -2.79 7.98
N GLY A 132 14.39 -3.81 8.41
CA GLY A 132 15.31 -3.71 9.53
C GLY A 132 16.57 -2.94 9.17
N ASN A 133 17.23 -2.37 10.16
CA ASN A 133 18.45 -1.61 9.91
C ASN A 133 19.67 -2.53 9.80
N GLY A 134 20.63 -2.12 8.98
CA GLY A 134 21.92 -2.78 8.83
C GLY A 134 22.88 -2.51 9.99
N SER A 135 24.15 -2.84 9.76
CA SER A 135 25.21 -2.92 10.77
C SER A 135 26.07 -1.68 10.88
N LEU A 136 26.62 -1.49 12.09
CA LEU A 136 27.63 -0.49 12.42
C LEU A 136 28.99 -0.66 11.68
N SER A 137 29.18 -1.64 10.80
CA SER A 137 30.47 -1.82 10.12
C SER A 137 30.42 -1.86 8.58
N SER A 138 29.24 -2.04 7.98
CA SER A 138 28.99 -1.97 6.51
C SER A 138 27.61 -2.48 6.07
N GLY A 139 26.72 -2.82 6.99
CA GLY A 139 25.49 -3.54 6.64
C GLY A 139 24.45 -2.65 5.95
N GLU A 140 23.85 -3.17 4.88
CA GLU A 140 22.74 -2.53 4.19
C GLU A 140 21.46 -2.60 5.04
N GLY A 141 20.61 -1.59 4.88
CA GLY A 141 19.23 -1.65 5.38
C GLY A 141 18.38 -2.63 4.58
N GLY A 142 17.46 -3.32 5.26
CA GLY A 142 16.50 -4.23 4.63
C GLY A 142 15.45 -3.47 3.82
N LYS A 143 14.85 -4.13 2.83
CA LYS A 143 13.75 -3.52 2.05
C LYS A 143 12.48 -3.45 2.90
N GLY A 144 11.69 -2.39 2.74
CA GLY A 144 10.33 -2.32 3.28
C GLY A 144 9.38 -3.28 2.56
N GLY A 145 8.47 -3.93 3.29
CA GLY A 145 7.47 -4.81 2.70
C GLY A 145 6.46 -4.04 1.86
N ASP A 146 5.91 -4.68 0.83
CA ASP A 146 4.88 -4.05 0.00
C ASP A 146 3.53 -3.99 0.76
N GLY A 147 2.71 -2.99 0.45
CA GLY A 147 1.33 -2.89 0.96
C GLY A 147 0.41 -3.93 0.31
N GLY A 148 -0.61 -4.35 1.04
CA GLY A 148 -1.64 -5.26 0.54
C GLY A 148 -2.62 -4.57 -0.41
N HIS A 149 -3.27 -5.32 -1.27
CA HIS A 149 -4.30 -4.80 -2.17
C HIS A 149 -5.60 -4.50 -1.43
N GLY A 150 -6.34 -3.50 -1.89
CA GLY A 150 -7.72 -3.30 -1.47
C GLY A 150 -8.62 -4.43 -1.98
N GLY A 151 -9.63 -4.78 -1.19
CA GLY A 151 -10.61 -5.79 -1.55
C GLY A 151 -11.64 -5.29 -2.57
N ASP A 152 -12.30 -6.22 -3.22
CA ASP A 152 -13.27 -5.93 -4.27
C ASP A 152 -14.58 -5.40 -3.69
N GLY A 153 -15.12 -4.35 -4.29
CA GLY A 153 -16.52 -3.97 -4.13
C GLY A 153 -17.41 -4.91 -4.91
N VAL A 154 -18.61 -5.17 -4.41
CA VAL A 154 -19.53 -6.12 -5.04
C VAL A 154 -20.52 -5.46 -5.99
N GLY A 155 -20.70 -6.08 -7.16
CA GLY A 155 -21.60 -5.64 -8.23
C GLY A 155 -23.09 -5.68 -7.87
N GLY A 156 -23.85 -4.82 -8.53
CA GLY A 156 -25.30 -4.78 -8.39
C GLY A 156 -26.00 -5.87 -9.20
N ASN A 157 -26.90 -6.64 -8.57
CA ASN A 157 -27.90 -7.42 -9.31
C ASN A 157 -28.90 -6.47 -10.01
N SER A 158 -29.72 -6.96 -10.94
CA SER A 158 -30.73 -6.19 -11.70
C SER A 158 -31.69 -5.31 -10.88
N SER A 159 -31.78 -5.51 -9.56
CA SER A 159 -32.57 -4.70 -8.62
C SER A 159 -31.73 -3.71 -7.78
N VAL A 160 -30.40 -3.73 -7.89
CA VAL A 160 -29.48 -2.94 -7.08
C VAL A 160 -29.24 -1.57 -7.72
N THR A 161 -29.50 -0.51 -6.96
CA THR A 161 -29.41 0.86 -7.48
C THR A 161 -27.95 1.35 -7.57
N GLN A 162 -27.06 0.82 -6.71
CA GLN A 162 -25.63 1.19 -6.71
C GLN A 162 -24.70 0.01 -6.34
N GLY A 163 -23.63 -0.20 -7.11
CA GLY A 163 -22.56 -1.17 -6.77
C GLY A 163 -21.73 -0.75 -5.54
N GLY A 164 -21.11 -1.70 -4.86
CA GLY A 164 -20.21 -1.42 -3.75
C GLY A 164 -18.87 -0.82 -4.20
N SER A 165 -18.23 -0.03 -3.35
CA SER A 165 -16.92 0.55 -3.66
C SER A 165 -15.79 -0.45 -3.43
N GLY A 166 -14.71 -0.34 -4.20
CA GLY A 166 -13.46 -1.05 -3.91
C GLY A 166 -12.77 -0.51 -2.66
N GLY A 167 -12.00 -1.36 -1.99
CA GLY A 167 -11.16 -0.95 -0.86
C GLY A 167 -9.90 -0.22 -1.30
N GLY A 168 -9.33 0.65 -0.46
CA GLY A 168 -8.03 1.27 -0.76
C GLY A 168 -6.87 0.28 -0.64
N GLY A 169 -5.81 0.47 -1.43
CA GLY A 169 -4.56 -0.26 -1.27
C GLY A 169 -3.79 0.17 -0.02
N GLY A 170 -3.03 -0.76 0.57
CA GLY A 170 -2.19 -0.52 1.73
C GLY A 170 -0.92 0.24 1.38
N ALA A 171 -0.36 0.99 2.33
CA ALA A 171 0.93 1.67 2.11
C ALA A 171 2.10 0.67 2.11
N GLY A 172 3.12 0.94 1.30
CA GLY A 172 4.40 0.25 1.38
C GLY A 172 5.17 0.60 2.65
N GLY A 173 5.94 -0.35 3.17
CA GLY A 173 6.80 -0.17 4.34
C GLY A 173 8.04 0.67 4.02
N ALA A 174 8.58 1.38 5.01
CA ALA A 174 9.83 2.09 4.83
C ALA A 174 11.02 1.12 4.71
N GLY A 175 12.04 1.47 3.92
CA GLY A 175 13.32 0.79 3.91
C GLY A 175 14.09 1.03 5.21
N GLY A 176 14.87 0.04 5.64
CA GLY A 176 15.75 0.18 6.79
C GLY A 176 16.97 1.04 6.45
N SER A 177 17.61 1.63 7.46
CA SER A 177 18.84 2.40 7.24
C SER A 177 20.07 1.50 7.09
N GLY A 178 21.00 1.90 6.23
CA GLY A 178 22.38 1.37 6.25
C GLY A 178 23.22 2.18 7.23
N PHE A 179 24.24 1.58 7.86
CA PHE A 179 25.22 2.32 8.66
C PHE A 179 26.64 2.09 8.15
N PHE A 180 27.55 3.03 8.47
CA PHE A 180 28.97 3.03 8.12
C PHE A 180 29.25 2.74 6.64
N GLY A 181 28.78 3.64 5.78
CA GLY A 181 28.95 3.52 4.31
C GLY A 181 28.00 2.52 3.65
N GLY A 182 27.24 1.74 4.43
CA GLY A 182 26.18 0.87 3.93
C GLY A 182 25.01 1.66 3.32
N LYS A 183 24.43 1.13 2.23
CA LYS A 183 23.27 1.76 1.59
C LYS A 183 22.00 1.60 2.42
N GLY A 184 21.13 2.60 2.35
CA GLY A 184 19.75 2.47 2.78
C GLY A 184 18.99 1.41 1.99
N GLY A 185 18.03 0.78 2.64
CA GLY A 185 17.11 -0.18 2.04
C GLY A 185 16.07 0.51 1.15
N PHE A 186 15.52 -0.20 0.18
CA PHE A 186 14.42 0.34 -0.63
C PHE A 186 13.13 0.45 0.18
N GLY A 187 12.30 1.43 -0.13
CA GLY A 187 10.90 1.43 0.30
C GLY A 187 10.13 0.26 -0.35
N GLY A 188 9.09 -0.21 0.32
CA GLY A 188 8.13 -1.16 -0.22
C GLY A 188 7.13 -0.45 -1.15
N ASP A 189 6.55 -1.16 -2.09
CA ASP A 189 5.56 -0.55 -3.00
C ASP A 189 4.19 -0.44 -2.32
N GLY A 190 3.40 0.56 -2.71
CA GLY A 190 2.00 0.69 -2.31
C GLY A 190 1.14 -0.39 -2.96
N GLY A 191 0.15 -0.89 -2.23
CA GLY A 191 -0.82 -1.85 -2.74
C GLY A 191 -1.79 -1.21 -3.73
N GLN A 192 -2.28 -1.98 -4.70
CA GLN A 192 -3.31 -1.51 -5.61
C GLN A 192 -4.66 -1.29 -4.89
N GLY A 193 -5.43 -0.32 -5.36
CA GLY A 193 -6.82 -0.16 -4.97
C GLY A 193 -7.70 -1.28 -5.51
N GLY A 194 -8.71 -1.65 -4.75
CA GLY A 194 -9.68 -2.68 -5.11
C GLY A 194 -10.61 -2.21 -6.23
N PRO A 195 -11.05 -3.13 -7.11
CA PRO A 195 -12.09 -2.83 -8.08
C PRO A 195 -13.42 -2.51 -7.40
N ASN A 196 -14.23 -1.69 -8.05
CA ASN A 196 -15.62 -1.48 -7.66
C ASN A 196 -16.51 -2.63 -8.12
N GLY A 197 -17.69 -2.71 -7.53
CA GLY A 197 -18.76 -3.58 -8.01
C GLY A 197 -19.31 -3.12 -9.35
N GLY A 198 -19.18 -3.96 -10.38
CA GLY A 198 -19.76 -3.74 -11.70
C GLY A 198 -21.30 -3.72 -11.66
N GLY A 199 -21.91 -2.77 -12.34
CA GLY A 199 -23.35 -2.70 -12.55
C GLY A 199 -23.77 -3.42 -13.84
N THR A 200 -24.92 -4.11 -13.82
CA THR A 200 -25.63 -4.43 -15.07
C THR A 200 -26.20 -3.14 -15.68
N VAL A 201 -26.44 -3.12 -17.00
CA VAL A 201 -26.92 -1.94 -17.76
C VAL A 201 -28.11 -1.28 -17.04
N GLY A 202 -27.95 -0.01 -16.64
CA GLY A 202 -28.97 0.76 -15.92
C GLY A 202 -28.74 0.97 -14.40
N THR A 203 -27.62 0.50 -13.85
CA THR A 203 -27.25 0.67 -12.42
C THR A 203 -26.02 1.60 -12.26
N VAL A 204 -25.94 2.34 -11.15
CA VAL A 204 -24.77 3.20 -10.86
C VAL A 204 -23.64 2.33 -10.31
N ALA A 205 -22.50 2.25 -10.99
CA ALA A 205 -21.36 1.52 -10.47
C ALA A 205 -20.80 2.18 -9.18
N GLY A 206 -20.31 1.37 -8.23
CA GLY A 206 -19.64 1.90 -7.03
C GLY A 206 -18.35 2.64 -7.37
N GLY A 207 -17.74 3.35 -6.41
CA GLY A 207 -16.42 3.99 -6.60
C GLY A 207 -15.28 2.96 -6.60
N GLY A 208 -14.29 3.12 -7.49
CA GLY A 208 -13.05 2.35 -7.44
C GLY A 208 -12.22 2.67 -6.19
N GLY A 209 -11.44 1.70 -5.68
CA GLY A 209 -10.54 1.92 -4.56
C GLY A 209 -9.29 2.70 -4.99
N ASN A 210 -8.78 3.60 -4.14
CA ASN A 210 -7.52 4.30 -4.43
C ASN A 210 -6.32 3.37 -4.24
N GLY A 211 -5.26 3.59 -5.01
CA GLY A 211 -3.96 2.97 -4.79
C GLY A 211 -3.31 3.42 -3.47
N GLY A 212 -2.51 2.54 -2.89
CA GLY A 212 -1.73 2.78 -1.68
C GLY A 212 -0.48 3.61 -1.96
N VAL A 213 0.02 4.31 -0.95
CA VAL A 213 1.24 5.11 -1.05
C VAL A 213 2.49 4.21 -1.01
N GLY A 214 3.50 4.51 -1.83
CA GLY A 214 4.80 3.87 -1.78
C GLY A 214 5.58 4.19 -0.51
N GLY A 215 6.34 3.23 -0.02
CA GLY A 215 7.19 3.36 1.17
C GLY A 215 8.40 4.24 0.93
N ARG A 216 8.88 4.93 1.96
CA ARG A 216 10.12 5.73 1.88
C ARG A 216 11.35 4.83 1.77
N GLY A 217 12.34 5.22 0.97
CA GLY A 217 13.67 4.63 1.02
C GLY A 217 14.38 4.89 2.36
N GLY A 218 15.18 3.94 2.82
CA GLY A 218 15.99 4.10 4.02
C GLY A 218 17.19 5.00 3.77
N ASP A 219 17.69 5.64 4.83
CA ASP A 219 18.87 6.51 4.72
C ASP A 219 20.17 5.69 4.71
N GLY A 220 21.20 6.18 4.03
CA GLY A 220 22.58 5.74 4.27
C GLY A 220 23.16 6.56 5.42
N VAL A 221 23.69 5.96 6.48
CA VAL A 221 24.19 6.67 7.68
C VAL A 221 25.69 6.40 7.93
N PHE A 222 26.35 7.34 8.62
CA PHE A 222 27.80 7.68 8.68
C PHE A 222 28.79 6.64 9.26
N ALA A 223 29.97 6.45 8.62
CA ALA A 223 31.31 6.99 8.99
C ALA A 223 32.42 6.50 8.02
N GLY A 224 32.80 7.35 7.05
CA GLY A 224 33.73 7.01 5.95
C GLY A 224 33.35 7.74 4.67
N ALA A 225 33.31 7.06 3.53
CA ALA A 225 32.51 7.54 2.39
C ALA A 225 31.02 7.40 2.75
N GLY A 226 30.21 8.40 2.42
CA GLY A 226 28.79 8.41 2.74
C GLY A 226 28.02 7.31 2.02
N GLY A 227 27.24 6.53 2.76
CA GLY A 227 26.39 5.48 2.19
C GLY A 227 25.28 6.05 1.31
N GLN A 228 24.87 5.34 0.26
CA GLN A 228 23.79 5.82 -0.62
C GLN A 228 22.43 5.73 0.07
N GLY A 229 21.55 6.70 -0.17
CA GLY A 229 20.15 6.59 0.21
C GLY A 229 19.43 5.51 -0.61
N GLY A 230 18.48 4.82 0.02
CA GLY A 230 17.61 3.84 -0.64
C GLY A 230 16.57 4.52 -1.52
N LEU A 231 16.10 3.83 -2.56
CA LEU A 231 15.02 4.36 -3.42
C LEU A 231 13.68 4.30 -2.68
N GLY A 232 12.81 5.26 -2.97
CA GLY A 232 11.39 5.18 -2.60
C GLY A 232 10.66 4.08 -3.36
N GLY A 233 9.65 3.49 -2.73
CA GLY A 233 8.74 2.53 -3.36
C GLY A 233 7.73 3.21 -4.27
N GLN A 234 7.17 2.47 -5.22
CA GLN A 234 6.16 2.97 -6.14
C GLN A 234 4.82 3.16 -5.43
N GLY A 235 4.02 4.13 -5.88
CA GLY A 235 2.61 4.22 -5.52
C GLY A 235 1.81 3.09 -6.19
N GLY A 236 0.80 2.57 -5.49
CA GLY A 236 -0.10 1.56 -6.03
C GLY A 236 -1.06 2.18 -7.06
N ASN A 237 -1.51 1.38 -8.03
CA ASN A 237 -2.51 1.87 -8.99
C ASN A 237 -3.90 2.00 -8.34
N GLY A 238 -4.69 2.93 -8.83
CA GLY A 238 -6.12 3.00 -8.54
C GLY A 238 -6.87 1.82 -9.14
N GLY A 239 -7.92 1.39 -8.45
CA GLY A 239 -8.79 0.30 -8.85
C GLY A 239 -10.11 0.78 -9.45
N GLY A 240 -10.81 -0.14 -10.11
CA GLY A 240 -12.23 -0.03 -10.44
C GLY A 240 -12.59 0.73 -11.72
N SER A 241 -13.73 0.35 -12.29
CA SER A 241 -14.36 0.87 -13.52
C SER A 241 -14.97 2.28 -13.39
N THR A 242 -14.79 2.97 -12.26
CA THR A 242 -15.22 4.36 -12.02
C THR A 242 -14.07 5.23 -11.53
N GLY A 243 -12.84 4.77 -11.70
CA GLY A 243 -11.65 5.61 -11.58
C GLY A 243 -11.17 5.89 -10.15
N GLY A 244 -10.66 4.87 -9.45
CA GLY A 244 -9.87 5.12 -8.23
C GLY A 244 -8.56 5.85 -8.58
N ASN A 245 -8.08 6.74 -7.72
CA ASN A 245 -6.84 7.47 -7.99
C ASN A 245 -5.61 6.58 -7.78
N GLY A 246 -4.55 6.86 -8.53
CA GLY A 246 -3.22 6.31 -8.29
C GLY A 246 -2.66 6.79 -6.94
N GLY A 247 -1.88 5.94 -6.29
CA GLY A 247 -1.20 6.25 -5.04
C GLY A 247 0.06 7.08 -5.27
N LEU A 248 0.48 7.81 -4.23
CA LEU A 248 1.71 8.60 -4.27
C LEU A 248 2.95 7.69 -4.27
N GLY A 249 3.97 8.07 -5.02
CA GLY A 249 5.31 7.47 -4.92
C GLY A 249 5.97 7.79 -3.58
N GLY A 250 6.76 6.86 -3.07
CA GLY A 250 7.54 7.03 -1.84
C GLY A 250 8.74 7.94 -2.06
N ALA A 251 9.12 8.72 -1.04
CA ALA A 251 10.33 9.53 -1.12
C ALA A 251 11.61 8.67 -1.07
N GLY A 252 12.67 9.13 -1.74
CA GLY A 252 14.01 8.55 -1.62
C GLY A 252 14.64 8.84 -0.27
N GLY A 253 15.51 7.94 0.19
CA GLY A 253 16.29 8.10 1.43
C GLY A 253 17.44 9.10 1.25
N GLY A 254 17.88 9.71 2.34
CA GLY A 254 19.04 10.59 2.35
C GLY A 254 20.35 9.84 2.13
N GLY A 255 21.30 10.49 1.46
CA GLY A 255 22.67 10.06 1.38
C GLY A 255 23.39 10.29 2.71
N GLY A 256 24.33 9.40 3.03
CA GLY A 256 25.12 9.48 4.23
C GLY A 256 26.17 10.57 4.15
N ASN A 257 26.44 11.22 5.27
CA ASN A 257 27.53 12.19 5.33
C ASN A 257 28.89 11.47 5.29
N ALA A 258 29.95 12.22 5.02
CA ALA A 258 31.35 11.84 5.15
C ALA A 258 32.13 12.86 6.02
N PRO A 259 33.29 12.47 6.57
CA PRO A 259 34.20 13.42 7.21
C PRO A 259 34.68 14.49 6.22
N ASP A 260 35.26 15.57 6.75
CA ASP A 260 35.92 16.63 5.98
C ASP A 260 36.90 16.04 4.95
N GLY A 261 36.76 16.41 3.68
CA GLY A 261 37.59 15.92 2.59
C GLY A 261 37.22 14.53 2.06
N GLY A 262 36.12 13.93 2.55
CA GLY A 262 35.53 12.70 2.04
C GLY A 262 34.46 12.94 0.96
N PHE A 263 33.87 11.84 0.44
CA PHE A 263 32.73 11.90 -0.47
C PHE A 263 31.44 11.58 0.29
N GLY A 264 30.48 12.51 0.29
CA GLY A 264 29.12 12.22 0.75
C GLY A 264 28.42 11.22 -0.16
N GLY A 265 27.45 10.49 0.38
CA GLY A 265 26.60 9.56 -0.38
C GLY A 265 25.56 10.34 -1.18
N ASN A 266 25.12 9.83 -2.32
CA ASN A 266 23.97 10.41 -3.01
C ASN A 266 22.69 10.03 -2.27
N GLY A 267 21.68 10.89 -2.36
CA GLY A 267 20.32 10.53 -1.98
C GLY A 267 19.74 9.50 -2.94
N GLY A 268 18.74 8.76 -2.47
CA GLY A 268 17.95 7.85 -3.29
C GLY A 268 16.97 8.61 -4.18
N LYS A 269 16.62 8.02 -5.33
CA LYS A 269 15.50 8.49 -6.15
C LYS A 269 14.17 8.28 -5.42
N GLY A 270 13.22 9.20 -5.61
CA GLY A 270 11.83 8.95 -5.27
C GLY A 270 11.19 7.87 -6.17
N GLY A 271 10.14 7.23 -5.66
CA GLY A 271 9.33 6.27 -6.40
C GLY A 271 8.38 6.96 -7.36
N GLN A 272 7.92 6.22 -8.38
CA GLN A 272 6.87 6.70 -9.28
C GLN A 272 5.51 6.69 -8.58
N GLY A 273 4.64 7.62 -8.97
CA GLY A 273 3.23 7.55 -8.60
C GLY A 273 2.50 6.46 -9.36
N GLY A 274 1.38 6.00 -8.81
CA GLY A 274 0.53 4.99 -9.42
C GLY A 274 -0.31 5.57 -10.55
N ILE A 275 -0.75 4.72 -11.47
CA ILE A 275 -1.72 5.07 -12.52
C ILE A 275 -3.13 5.10 -11.89
N GLY A 276 -3.98 6.01 -12.33
CA GLY A 276 -5.41 5.98 -11.98
C GLY A 276 -6.12 4.72 -12.49
N GLY A 277 -7.31 4.47 -11.98
CA GLY A 277 -8.22 3.42 -12.45
C GLY A 277 -8.91 3.85 -13.75
N GLY A 278 -9.13 2.92 -14.67
CA GLY A 278 -9.86 3.20 -15.91
C GLY A 278 -11.36 3.02 -15.76
N THR A 279 -12.16 3.71 -16.57
CA THR A 279 -13.60 3.44 -16.63
C THR A 279 -14.00 2.75 -17.93
N GLN A 280 -14.92 1.79 -17.82
CA GLN A 280 -15.63 1.21 -18.97
C GLN A 280 -17.02 1.85 -19.16
N SER A 281 -17.38 2.83 -18.31
CA SER A 281 -18.67 3.51 -18.33
C SER A 281 -18.60 4.77 -19.19
N ALA A 282 -19.60 4.96 -20.07
CA ALA A 282 -19.75 6.17 -20.89
C ALA A 282 -19.97 7.46 -20.06
N THR A 283 -20.27 7.33 -18.76
CA THR A 283 -20.45 8.45 -17.82
C THR A 283 -19.45 8.46 -16.67
N GLY A 284 -18.54 7.48 -16.61
CA GLY A 284 -17.52 7.42 -15.57
C GLY A 284 -16.32 8.28 -15.94
N LEU A 285 -15.72 8.95 -14.95
CA LEU A 285 -14.39 9.54 -15.13
C LEU A 285 -13.35 8.50 -14.70
N GLY A 286 -12.20 8.47 -15.37
CA GLY A 286 -11.02 7.75 -14.94
C GLY A 286 -10.48 8.36 -13.65
N GLY A 287 -9.62 7.61 -12.97
CA GLY A 287 -8.90 8.10 -11.80
C GLY A 287 -7.71 8.94 -12.24
N ASP A 288 -7.34 9.90 -11.40
CA ASP A 288 -6.12 10.67 -11.59
C ASP A 288 -4.90 9.79 -11.29
N GLY A 289 -3.79 10.08 -11.96
CA GLY A 289 -2.50 9.50 -11.61
C GLY A 289 -1.99 10.07 -10.29
N GLY A 290 -1.29 9.25 -9.51
CA GLY A 290 -0.62 9.70 -8.30
C GLY A 290 0.68 10.46 -8.62
N ASP A 291 1.08 11.37 -7.74
CA ASP A 291 2.36 12.07 -7.87
C ASP A 291 3.55 11.16 -7.59
N GLY A 292 4.67 11.43 -8.26
CA GLY A 292 5.95 10.83 -7.93
C GLY A 292 6.50 11.33 -6.60
N GLY A 293 7.27 10.49 -5.92
CA GLY A 293 7.94 10.86 -4.67
C GLY A 293 9.15 11.77 -4.91
N ASP A 294 9.48 12.59 -3.93
CA ASP A 294 10.70 13.40 -3.93
C ASP A 294 11.96 12.53 -3.83
N GLY A 295 13.05 12.95 -4.48
CA GLY A 295 14.37 12.39 -4.25
C GLY A 295 14.95 12.79 -2.90
N GLY A 296 15.77 11.93 -2.32
CA GLY A 296 16.49 12.22 -1.08
C GLY A 296 17.65 13.19 -1.31
N ASN A 297 18.04 13.91 -0.26
CA ASN A 297 19.21 14.79 -0.31
C ASN A 297 20.51 13.99 -0.32
N GLY A 298 21.53 14.48 -1.02
CA GLY A 298 22.89 13.97 -0.90
C GLY A 298 23.49 14.32 0.45
N GLY A 299 24.40 13.48 0.92
CA GLY A 299 25.11 13.65 2.17
C GLY A 299 26.24 14.68 2.06
N ASN A 300 26.56 15.29 3.19
CA ASN A 300 27.58 16.33 3.36
C ASN A 300 28.99 15.71 3.49
N SER A 301 30.04 16.48 3.22
CA SER A 301 31.42 16.18 3.60
C SER A 301 31.98 17.34 4.44
N GLY A 302 32.05 17.15 5.75
CA GLY A 302 32.43 18.23 6.67
C GLY A 302 31.54 19.45 6.54
N ALA A 303 32.14 20.62 6.26
CA ALA A 303 31.42 21.86 6.01
C ALA A 303 30.78 21.95 4.60
N LYS A 304 31.12 21.04 3.67
CA LYS A 304 30.55 21.03 2.32
C LYS A 304 29.23 20.27 2.31
N ALA A 305 28.14 20.97 1.98
CA ALA A 305 26.84 20.35 1.86
C ALA A 305 26.73 19.50 0.58
N GLY A 306 25.97 18.40 0.66
CA GLY A 306 25.51 17.68 -0.51
C GLY A 306 24.44 18.45 -1.28
N GLY A 307 24.13 18.00 -2.49
CA GLY A 307 23.05 18.55 -3.31
C GLY A 307 21.67 18.15 -2.77
N ALA A 308 20.69 19.03 -2.92
CA ALA A 308 19.30 18.71 -2.64
C ALA A 308 18.77 17.66 -3.63
N GLY A 309 17.85 16.81 -3.17
CA GLY A 309 17.08 15.94 -4.05
C GLY A 309 16.13 16.72 -4.94
N GLY A 310 15.88 16.19 -6.15
CA GLY A 310 14.87 16.72 -7.06
C GLY A 310 13.46 16.43 -6.57
N LYS A 311 12.53 17.33 -6.89
CA LYS A 311 11.11 17.11 -6.64
C LYS A 311 10.54 16.02 -7.54
N GLY A 312 9.61 15.24 -7.01
CA GLY A 312 8.77 14.36 -7.82
C GLY A 312 7.88 15.18 -8.76
N GLN A 313 7.52 14.57 -9.89
CA GLN A 313 6.57 15.16 -10.83
C GLN A 313 5.14 14.83 -10.41
N ALA A 314 4.23 15.77 -10.63
CA ALA A 314 2.81 15.51 -10.42
C ALA A 314 2.29 14.45 -11.38
N GLY A 315 1.34 13.64 -10.92
CA GLY A 315 0.55 12.76 -11.76
C GLY A 315 -0.29 13.56 -12.74
N GLN A 316 -0.67 12.92 -13.85
CA GLN A 316 -1.58 13.53 -14.80
C GLN A 316 -3.03 13.34 -14.33
N PRO A 317 -3.89 14.35 -14.48
CA PRO A 317 -5.32 14.14 -14.28
C PRO A 317 -5.87 13.17 -15.35
N ASN A 318 -7.00 12.54 -15.05
CA ASN A 318 -7.73 11.76 -16.04
C ASN A 318 -8.21 12.64 -17.22
N SER A 319 -8.35 12.04 -18.41
CA SER A 319 -8.87 12.72 -19.60
C SER A 319 -10.24 12.19 -20.00
N GLY A 320 -11.21 12.24 -19.08
CA GLY A 320 -12.50 11.62 -19.30
C GLY A 320 -12.44 10.17 -18.89
N THR A 321 -12.49 9.23 -19.83
CA THR A 321 -12.54 7.79 -19.51
C THR A 321 -11.16 7.15 -19.34
N GLU A 322 -10.13 7.74 -19.93
CA GLU A 322 -8.74 7.29 -19.81
C GLU A 322 -8.16 7.66 -18.44
N PRO A 323 -7.50 6.71 -17.76
CA PRO A 323 -6.76 7.01 -16.53
C PRO A 323 -5.69 8.07 -16.70
N GLY A 324 -5.48 8.85 -15.65
CA GLY A 324 -4.28 9.65 -15.48
C GLY A 324 -3.04 8.77 -15.26
N PHE A 325 -1.94 9.10 -15.93
CA PHE A 325 -0.63 8.47 -15.70
C PHE A 325 0.00 8.96 -14.40
N GLY A 326 0.69 8.06 -13.70
CA GLY A 326 1.47 8.42 -12.51
C GLY A 326 2.66 9.32 -12.85
N GLY A 327 3.01 10.20 -11.90
CA GLY A 327 4.15 11.10 -12.00
C GLY A 327 5.48 10.39 -11.77
N ASP A 328 6.53 10.86 -12.43
CA ASP A 328 7.88 10.34 -12.22
C ASP A 328 8.49 10.77 -10.88
N GLY A 329 9.21 9.84 -10.24
CA GLY A 329 9.95 10.13 -9.01
C GLY A 329 11.16 11.04 -9.22
N GLY A 330 11.39 11.94 -8.27
CA GLY A 330 12.48 12.91 -8.28
C GLY A 330 13.85 12.27 -8.16
N LEU A 331 14.85 12.84 -8.84
CA LEU A 331 16.24 12.36 -8.79
C LEU A 331 16.86 12.56 -7.40
N GLY A 332 17.71 11.63 -6.97
CA GLY A 332 18.47 11.79 -5.73
C GLY A 332 19.52 12.89 -5.84
N GLY A 333 19.74 13.62 -4.75
CA GLY A 333 20.76 14.67 -4.67
C GLY A 333 22.16 14.08 -4.68
N ALA A 334 23.08 14.71 -5.40
CA ALA A 334 24.48 14.27 -5.43
C ALA A 334 25.15 14.49 -4.07
N GLY A 335 25.95 13.53 -3.62
CA GLY A 335 26.76 13.67 -2.41
C GLY A 335 27.86 14.72 -2.59
N ALA A 336 28.29 15.32 -1.47
CA ALA A 336 29.40 16.28 -1.46
C ALA A 336 30.70 15.64 -1.97
N THR A 337 31.51 16.39 -2.72
CA THR A 337 32.84 15.98 -3.17
C THR A 337 33.95 16.76 -2.42
N PRO A 338 35.18 16.19 -2.29
CA PRO A 338 36.31 16.81 -1.61
C PRO A 338 36.68 18.21 -2.05
#